data_AF-A0A1J5BYT9-F1
#
_entry.id   AF-A0A1J5BYT9-F1
#
_cell.length_a   1.000
_cell.length_b   1.000
_cell.length_c   1.000
_cell.angle_alpha   90.00
_cell.angle_beta   90.00
_cell.angle_gamma   90.00
#
_symmetry.space_group_name_H-M   'P 1'
#
loop_
_entity.id
_entity.type
_entity.pdbx_description
1 polymer ?
#
loop_
_entity_poly.entity_id
_entity_poly.type
_entity_poly.pdbx_seq_one_letter_code
_entity_poly.pdbx_strand_id
1 'polypeptide(L)' 'MIRRLGDKDYIDSEWCENGKGAWAACDAYHVNVLEWVPTADKEMRISYFVKFAINKLGTMVLTVSCHI' A
#
# COMPACT_ATOMS: atom_id res chain seq x y z
N MET A 1 -0.84 -10.98 3.19
CA MET A 1 -1.52 -9.75 2.77
C MET A 1 -1.31 -9.48 1.26
N ILE A 2 -0.12 -9.08 0.79
CA ILE A 2 0.13 -8.75 -0.65
C ILE A 2 -0.35 -9.82 -1.64
N ARG A 3 -0.14 -11.11 -1.35
CA ARG A 3 -0.62 -12.23 -2.20
C ARG A 3 -2.15 -12.30 -2.38
N ARG A 4 -2.93 -11.54 -1.61
CA ARG A 4 -4.40 -11.50 -1.68
C ARG A 4 -4.93 -10.25 -2.37
N LEU A 5 -4.07 -9.28 -2.72
CA LEU A 5 -4.50 -8.10 -3.45
C LEU A 5 -5.12 -8.54 -4.78
N GLY A 6 -6.32 -8.06 -5.05
CA GLY A 6 -7.00 -8.27 -6.32
C GLY A 6 -7.64 -6.98 -6.84
N ASP A 7 -8.37 -7.10 -7.93
CA ASP A 7 -8.95 -5.96 -8.66
C ASP A 7 -9.87 -5.09 -7.79
N LYS A 8 -10.46 -5.65 -6.73
CA LYS A 8 -11.34 -4.92 -5.79
C LYS A 8 -10.57 -4.06 -4.79
N ASP A 9 -9.29 -4.37 -4.57
CA ASP A 9 -8.43 -3.61 -3.67
C ASP A 9 -7.69 -2.50 -4.42
N TYR A 10 -7.65 -2.55 -5.76
CA TYR A 10 -7.05 -1.51 -6.59
C TYR A 10 -7.84 -0.21 -6.48
N ILE A 11 -7.11 0.89 -6.29
CA ILE A 11 -7.65 2.25 -6.24
C ILE A 11 -7.50 2.88 -7.62
N ASP A 12 -6.25 3.10 -8.03
CA ASP A 12 -5.87 3.78 -9.26
C ASP A 12 -4.37 3.62 -9.57
N SER A 13 -3.98 4.08 -10.76
CA SER A 13 -2.60 4.29 -11.16
C SER A 13 -2.29 5.77 -11.05
N GLU A 14 -1.19 6.11 -10.40
CA GLU A 14 -0.83 7.48 -10.06
C GLU A 14 0.67 7.74 -10.24
N TRP A 15 1.05 9.01 -10.34
CA TRP A 15 2.44 9.44 -10.25
C TRP A 15 2.74 9.84 -8.82
N CYS A 16 3.74 9.19 -8.20
CA CYS A 16 4.22 9.54 -6.86
C CYS A 16 5.55 10.28 -6.94
N GLU A 17 5.71 11.27 -6.07
CA GLU A 17 6.94 12.02 -5.87
C GLU A 17 7.50 11.70 -4.47
N ASN A 18 8.83 11.58 -4.34
CA ASN A 18 9.47 11.12 -3.11
C ASN A 18 10.01 12.24 -2.18
N GLY A 19 9.55 13.47 -2.36
CA GLY A 19 10.04 14.67 -1.69
C GLY A 19 11.43 15.15 -2.15
N LYS A 20 12.06 14.49 -3.12
CA LYS A 20 13.43 14.77 -3.62
C LYS A 20 13.49 15.01 -5.13
N GLY A 21 12.34 15.28 -5.76
CA GLY A 21 12.19 15.50 -7.19
C GLY A 21 12.16 14.23 -8.03
N ALA A 22 12.18 13.04 -7.42
CA ALA A 22 12.08 11.79 -8.17
C ALA A 22 10.62 11.35 -8.26
N TRP A 23 10.19 11.10 -9.50
CA TRP A 23 8.85 10.63 -9.83
C TRP A 23 8.88 9.16 -10.24
N ALA A 24 7.88 8.40 -9.79
CA ALA A 24 7.65 7.03 -10.20
C ALA A 24 6.18 6.83 -10.54
N ALA A 25 5.91 6.00 -11.56
CA ALA A 25 4.56 5.53 -11.84
C ALA A 25 4.22 4.43 -10.84
N CYS A 26 3.02 4.46 -10.29
CA CYS A 26 2.60 3.59 -9.20
C CYS A 26 1.20 3.04 -9.42
N ASP A 27 0.96 1.81 -8.99
CA ASP A 27 -0.39 1.28 -8.77
C ASP A 27 -0.68 1.25 -7.26
N ALA A 28 -1.81 1.83 -6.87
CA ALA A 28 -2.25 1.94 -5.49
C ALA A 28 -3.36 0.95 -5.15
N TYR A 29 -3.25 0.37 -3.95
CA TYR A 29 -4.20 -0.59 -3.42
C TYR A 29 -4.59 -0.22 -1.99
N HIS A 30 -5.84 -0.51 -1.61
CA HIS A 30 -6.36 -0.38 -0.26
C HIS A 30 -7.06 -1.68 0.15
N VAL A 31 -6.62 -2.26 1.27
CA VAL A 31 -7.22 -3.47 1.82
C VAL A 31 -7.46 -3.30 3.32
N ASN A 32 -8.56 -3.88 3.78
CA ASN A 32 -8.93 -3.91 5.18
C ASN A 32 -8.75 -5.32 5.72
N VAL A 33 -8.04 -5.46 6.83
CA VAL A 33 -7.78 -6.74 7.48
C VAL A 33 -8.24 -6.66 8.92
N LEU A 34 -9.00 -7.66 9.37
CA LEU A 34 -9.28 -7.83 10.79
C LEU A 34 -8.06 -8.50 11.43
N GLU A 35 -7.38 -7.78 12.31
CA GLU A 35 -6.16 -8.26 12.98
C GLU A 35 -6.33 -8.20 14.50
N TRP A 36 -5.80 -9.20 15.19
CA TRP A 36 -5.66 -9.16 16.63
C TRP A 36 -4.59 -8.13 17.01
N VAL A 37 -4.96 -7.11 17.79
CA VAL A 37 -4.04 -6.08 18.27
C VAL A 37 -3.68 -6.37 19.73
N PRO A 38 -2.48 -6.88 20.03
CA PRO A 38 -2.13 -7.34 21.38
C PRO A 38 -2.25 -6.24 22.43
N THR A 39 -1.88 -5.01 22.10
CA THR A 39 -1.94 -3.86 23.02
C THR A 39 -3.37 -3.46 23.38
N ALA A 40 -4.35 -3.74 22.50
CA ALA A 40 -5.75 -3.43 22.72
C ALA A 40 -6.58 -4.65 23.17
N ASP A 41 -5.95 -5.83 23.21
CA ASP A 41 -6.55 -7.12 23.59
C ASP A 41 -7.86 -7.43 22.85
N LYS A 42 -7.92 -7.09 21.57
CA LYS A 42 -9.10 -7.31 20.71
C LYS A 42 -8.75 -7.35 19.23
N GLU A 43 -9.69 -7.84 18.43
CA GLU A 43 -9.63 -7.70 16.98
C GLU A 43 -9.98 -6.26 16.56
N MET A 44 -9.19 -5.71 15.64
CA MET A 44 -9.39 -4.38 15.08
C MET A 44 -9.25 -4.45 13.56
N ARG A 45 -10.06 -3.66 12.86
CA ARG A 45 -9.97 -3.52 11.41
C ARG A 45 -8.84 -2.54 11.10
N ILE A 46 -7.80 -3.04 10.46
CA ILE A 46 -6.63 -2.26 10.04
C ILE A 46 -6.74 -2.01 8.54
N SER A 47 -6.66 -0.75 8.15
CA SER A 47 -6.61 -0.32 6.75
C SER A 47 -5.16 -0.22 6.31
N TYR A 48 -4.80 -0.91 5.24
CA TYR A 48 -3.49 -0.84 4.64
C TYR A 48 -3.57 -0.23 3.25
N PHE A 49 -2.59 0.63 2.96
CA PHE A 49 -2.39 1.21 1.65
C PHE A 49 -1.05 0.72 1.09
N VAL A 50 -1.10 0.12 -0.08
CA VAL A 50 0.06 -0.50 -0.73
C VAL A 50 0.27 0.17 -2.07
N LYS A 51 1.49 0.62 -2.35
CA LYS A 51 1.86 1.17 -3.66
C LYS A 51 3.01 0.38 -4.27
N PHE A 52 2.84 -0.05 -5.52
CA PHE A 52 3.90 -0.64 -6.33
C PHE A 52 4.38 0.41 -7.32
N ALA A 53 5.56 0.96 -7.08
CA ALA A 53 6.14 2.02 -7.89
C ALA A 53 7.26 1.46 -8.78
N ILE A 54 7.37 1.90 -10.03
CA ILE A 54 8.51 1.59 -10.90
C ILE A 54 9.20 2.89 -11.29
N ASN A 55 10.51 2.96 -11.03
CA ASN A 55 11.32 4.10 -11.44
C ASN A 55 11.77 3.97 -12.91
N LYS A 56 12.43 5.03 -13.44
CA LYS A 56 12.92 5.07 -14.83
C LYS A 56 13.98 4.01 -15.17
N LEU A 57 14.61 3.39 -14.16
CA LEU A 57 15.59 2.32 -14.33
C LEU A 57 14.92 0.93 -14.31
N GLY A 58 13.59 0.86 -14.19
CA GLY A 58 12.84 -0.40 -14.07
C GLY A 58 12.92 -1.03 -12.68
N THR A 59 13.44 -0.32 -11.67
CA THR A 59 13.46 -0.82 -10.29
C THR A 59 12.08 -0.66 -9.66
N MET A 60 11.57 -1.75 -9.08
CA MET A 60 10.32 -1.74 -8.32
C MET A 60 10.57 -1.31 -6.87
N VAL A 61 9.75 -0.39 -6.38
CA VAL A 61 9.70 0.07 -5.00
C VAL A 61 8.32 -0.26 -4.44
N LEU A 62 8.29 -0.84 -3.25
CA LEU A 62 7.07 -1.16 -2.52
C LEU A 62 6.94 -0.22 -1.33
N THR A 63 5.84 0.52 -1.27
CA THR A 63 5.49 1.36 -0.12
C THR A 63 4.25 0.79 0.55
N VAL A 64 4.30 0.67 1.88
CA VAL A 64 3.17 0.19 2.68
C VAL A 64 2.96 1.17 3.83
N SER A 65 1.72 1.62 4.01
CA SER A 65 1.28 2.32 5.22
C SER A 65 0.06 1.62 5.81
N CYS A 66 -0.17 1.85 7.10
CA CYS A 66 -1.32 1.31 7.82
C CYS A 66 -1.98 2.38 8.69
N HIS A 67 -3.30 2.28 8.81
CA HIS A 67 -4.16 3.12 9.65
C HIS A 67 -5.09 2.22 10.45
N ILE A 68 -5.29 2.56 11.74
CA ILE A 68 -6.18 1.87 12.68
C ILE A 68 -7.53 2.57 12.70
#